data_AF-A0A5B0D433-F1
#
_entry.id   AF-A0A5B0D433-F1
#
_cell.length_a   1.000
_cell.length_b   1.000
_cell.length_c   1.000
_cell.angle_alpha   90.00
_cell.angle_beta   90.00
_cell.angle_gamma   90.00
#
_symmetry.space_group_name_H-M   'P 1'
#
loop_
_entity.id
_entity.type
_entity.pdbx_description
1 polymer ?
#
loop_
_entity_poly.entity_id
_entity_poly.type
_entity_poly.pdbx_seq_one_letter_code
_entity_poly.pdbx_strand_id
1 'polypeptide(L)'
;MTRISPDTMLSIELGSICSRNRYTSDPRPVVEQLLATAGDRVKVLREAVGSWIGFYEDRYTIALTTALQKLPDVEPWIAVGAARRAQADHEASDAHAEVSWPQRRA
;
A
#
# COMPACT_ATOMS: atom_id res chain seq x y z
N MET A 1 -7.32 10.03 -23.86
CA MET A 1 -7.28 9.55 -22.47
C MET A 1 -7.10 8.04 -22.52
N THR A 2 -5.94 7.53 -22.15
CA THR A 2 -5.69 6.08 -22.13
C THR A 2 -6.50 5.45 -20.99
N ARG A 3 -7.40 4.54 -21.33
CA ARG A 3 -8.23 3.84 -20.34
C ARG A 3 -7.32 2.88 -19.55
N ILE A 4 -7.31 2.99 -18.22
CA ILE A 4 -6.62 2.03 -17.36
C ILE A 4 -7.21 0.63 -17.55
N SER A 5 -6.39 -0.41 -17.41
CA SER A 5 -6.87 -1.79 -17.54
C SER A 5 -7.82 -2.14 -16.38
N PRO A 6 -8.75 -3.09 -16.57
CA PRO A 6 -9.63 -3.55 -15.49
C PRO A 6 -8.87 -4.07 -14.26
N ASP A 7 -7.75 -4.78 -14.46
CA ASP A 7 -6.95 -5.32 -13.36
C ASP A 7 -6.21 -4.24 -12.59
N THR A 8 -5.70 -3.21 -13.30
CA THR A 8 -5.13 -2.04 -12.66
C THR A 8 -6.18 -1.30 -11.83
N MET A 9 -7.40 -1.14 -12.37
CA MET A 9 -8.50 -0.50 -11.65
C MET A 9 -8.88 -1.28 -10.38
N LEU A 10 -8.98 -2.61 -10.48
CA LEU A 10 -9.23 -3.47 -9.33
C LEU A 10 -8.10 -3.39 -8.29
N SER A 11 -6.84 -3.41 -8.73
CA SER A 11 -5.69 -3.27 -7.82
C SER A 11 -5.73 -1.96 -7.03
N ILE A 12 -6.10 -0.86 -7.68
CA ILE A 12 -6.30 0.46 -7.03
C ILE A 12 -7.44 0.40 -6.01
N GLU A 13 -8.57 -0.21 -6.36
CA GLU A 13 -9.72 -0.34 -5.46
C GLU A 13 -9.37 -1.14 -4.20
N LEU A 14 -8.71 -2.28 -4.36
CA LEU A 14 -8.25 -3.12 -3.25
C LEU A 14 -7.26 -2.37 -2.35
N GLY A 15 -6.29 -1.66 -2.92
CA GLY A 15 -5.36 -0.82 -2.17
C GLY A 15 -6.06 0.32 -1.41
N SER A 16 -7.14 0.87 -1.98
CA SER A 16 -7.99 1.88 -1.34
C SER A 16 -8.79 1.30 -0.17
N ILE A 17 -9.34 0.09 -0.29
CA ILE A 17 -10.00 -0.61 0.81
C ILE A 17 -9.03 -0.80 1.98
N CYS A 18 -7.83 -1.34 1.74
CA CYS A 18 -6.84 -1.51 2.79
C CYS A 18 -6.44 -0.17 3.43
N SER A 19 -6.23 0.87 2.62
CA SER A 19 -5.79 2.18 3.13
C SER A 19 -6.85 2.90 3.96
N ARG A 20 -8.13 2.81 3.60
CA ARG A 20 -9.24 3.39 4.40
C ARG A 20 -9.43 2.69 5.73
N ASN A 21 -9.10 1.40 5.80
CA ASN A 21 -9.26 0.57 6.99
C ASN A 21 -7.94 0.32 7.72
N ARG A 22 -6.87 1.05 7.37
CA ARG A 22 -5.49 0.77 7.77
C ARG A 22 -5.30 0.57 9.28
N TYR A 23 -6.07 1.30 10.09
CA TYR A 23 -5.99 1.31 11.55
C TYR A 23 -7.17 0.60 12.22
N THR A 24 -7.87 -0.29 11.52
CA THR A 24 -8.97 -1.05 12.11
C THR A 24 -8.48 -1.98 13.22
N SER A 25 -9.28 -2.12 14.27
CA SER A 25 -9.11 -3.16 15.30
C SER A 25 -9.87 -4.45 14.96
N ASP A 26 -10.83 -4.40 14.04
CA ASP A 26 -11.52 -5.59 13.52
C ASP A 26 -11.24 -5.75 12.01
N PRO A 27 -10.31 -6.64 11.63
CA PRO A 27 -9.94 -6.83 10.24
C PRO A 27 -10.90 -7.74 9.46
N ARG A 28 -11.78 -8.50 10.14
CA ARG A 28 -12.69 -9.46 9.48
C ARG A 28 -13.57 -8.82 8.39
N PRO A 29 -14.31 -7.72 8.65
CA PRO A 29 -15.13 -7.11 7.61
C PRO A 29 -14.31 -6.57 6.42
N VAL A 30 -13.05 -6.20 6.66
CA VAL A 30 -12.13 -5.73 5.61
C VAL A 30 -11.72 -6.89 4.71
N VAL A 31 -11.38 -8.04 5.29
CA VAL A 31 -11.04 -9.26 4.54
C VAL A 31 -12.23 -9.73 3.70
N GLU A 32 -13.43 -9.75 4.28
CA GLU A 32 -14.66 -10.09 3.57
C GLU A 32 -14.91 -9.15 2.39
N GLN A 33 -14.76 -7.84 2.60
CA GLN A 33 -14.90 -6.85 1.53
C GLN A 33 -13.87 -7.06 0.41
N LEU A 34 -12.59 -7.30 0.74
CA LEU A 34 -11.54 -7.54 -0.24
C LEU A 34 -11.82 -8.78 -1.09
N LEU A 35 -12.27 -9.87 -0.47
CA LEU A 35 -12.66 -11.10 -1.18
C LEU A 35 -13.87 -10.85 -2.09
N ALA A 36 -14.89 -10.14 -1.60
CA ALA A 36 -16.06 -9.79 -2.39
C ALA A 36 -15.73 -8.89 -3.59
N THR A 37 -14.87 -7.87 -3.40
CA THR A 37 -14.42 -6.97 -4.46
C THR A 37 -13.56 -7.69 -5.50
N ALA A 38 -12.70 -8.62 -5.07
CA ALA A 38 -11.84 -9.37 -6.00
C ALA A 38 -12.60 -10.41 -6.82
N GLY A 39 -13.63 -11.05 -6.25
CA GLY A 39 -14.33 -12.15 -6.90
C GLY A 39 -13.39 -13.29 -7.29
N ASP A 40 -13.38 -13.65 -8.57
CA ASP A 40 -12.53 -14.70 -9.14
C ASP A 40 -11.09 -14.24 -9.46
N ARG A 41 -10.80 -12.94 -9.38
CA ARG A 41 -9.49 -12.35 -9.72
C ARG A 41 -8.50 -12.43 -8.58
N VAL A 42 -8.35 -13.65 -8.04
CA VAL A 42 -7.55 -13.94 -6.84
C VAL A 42 -6.07 -13.54 -6.99
N LYS A 43 -5.52 -13.60 -8.21
CA LYS A 43 -4.16 -13.13 -8.49
C LYS A 43 -3.99 -11.64 -8.21
N VAL A 44 -4.92 -10.81 -8.69
CA VAL A 44 -4.90 -9.34 -8.48
C VAL A 44 -5.07 -9.02 -7.00
N LEU A 45 -5.91 -9.79 -6.29
CA LEU A 45 -6.06 -9.68 -4.83
C LEU A 45 -4.74 -9.89 -4.10
N ARG A 46 -4.06 -11.01 -4.38
CA ARG A 46 -2.79 -11.38 -3.73
C ARG A 46 -1.69 -10.35 -3.99
N GLU A 47 -1.60 -9.90 -5.24
CA GLU A 47 -0.66 -8.86 -5.69
C GLU A 47 -0.87 -7.55 -4.93
N ALA A 48 -2.11 -7.05 -4.93
CA ALA A 48 -2.45 -5.78 -4.31
C ALA A 48 -2.29 -5.85 -2.78
N VAL A 49 -2.81 -6.91 -2.14
CA VAL A 49 -2.77 -7.08 -0.68
C VAL A 49 -1.34 -7.31 -0.20
N GLY A 50 -0.59 -8.23 -0.82
CA GLY A 50 0.77 -8.50 -0.41
C GLY A 50 1.66 -7.26 -0.57
N SER A 51 1.56 -6.56 -1.70
CA SER A 51 2.30 -5.30 -1.90
C SER A 51 1.92 -4.23 -0.85
N TRP A 52 0.66 -4.18 -0.44
CA TRP A 52 0.20 -3.25 0.58
C TRP A 52 0.73 -3.60 1.97
N ILE A 53 0.72 -4.88 2.35
CA ILE A 53 1.31 -5.37 3.62
C ILE A 53 2.77 -4.94 3.68
N GLY A 54 3.58 -5.32 2.70
CA GLY A 54 5.01 -5.02 2.72
C GLY A 54 5.33 -3.52 2.74
N PHE A 55 4.44 -2.67 2.20
CA PHE A 55 4.65 -1.23 2.21
C PHE A 55 4.26 -0.57 3.54
N TYR A 56 3.20 -1.05 4.20
CA TYR A 56 2.57 -0.38 5.35
C TYR A 56 2.69 -1.11 6.68
N GLU A 57 3.31 -2.30 6.73
CA GLU A 57 3.47 -3.04 7.97
C GLU A 57 4.24 -2.21 9.02
N ASP A 58 3.54 -1.87 10.09
CA ASP A 58 4.06 -1.16 11.25
C ASP A 58 3.24 -1.52 12.51
N ARG A 59 3.62 -0.93 13.65
CA ARG A 59 2.95 -1.20 14.94
C ARG A 59 1.46 -0.83 14.97
N TYR A 60 1.00 0.07 14.12
CA TYR A 60 -0.37 0.56 14.05
C TYR A 60 -1.22 -0.18 13.02
N THR A 61 -0.60 -0.82 12.02
CA THR A 61 -1.30 -1.60 10.98
C THR A 61 -1.33 -3.10 11.27
N ILE A 62 -0.66 -3.54 12.34
CA ILE A 62 -0.43 -4.95 12.68
C ILE A 62 -1.69 -5.81 12.71
N ALA A 63 -2.82 -5.27 13.18
CA ALA A 63 -4.08 -6.01 13.24
C ALA A 63 -4.58 -6.40 11.84
N LEU A 64 -4.52 -5.47 10.89
CA LEU A 64 -4.92 -5.71 9.51
C LEU A 64 -3.88 -6.54 8.77
N THR A 65 -2.58 -6.25 8.89
CA THR A 65 -1.54 -7.03 8.18
C THR A 65 -1.51 -8.48 8.64
N THR A 66 -1.64 -8.75 9.95
CA THR A 66 -1.72 -10.13 10.48
C THR A 66 -2.89 -10.92 9.91
N ALA A 67 -4.05 -10.27 9.71
CA ALA A 67 -5.21 -10.93 9.11
C ALA A 67 -4.99 -11.20 7.62
N LEU A 68 -4.41 -10.23 6.89
CA LEU A 68 -4.17 -10.34 5.46
C LEU A 68 -3.09 -11.35 5.10
N GLN A 69 -2.07 -11.55 5.96
CA GLN A 69 -1.03 -12.58 5.79
C GLN A 69 -1.60 -14.02 5.79
N LYS A 70 -2.83 -14.23 6.28
CA LYS A 70 -3.50 -15.54 6.25
C LYS A 70 -4.08 -15.89 4.88
N LEU A 71 -4.10 -14.94 3.93
CA LEU A 71 -4.52 -15.21 2.56
C LEU A 71 -3.45 -16.06 1.84
N PRO A 72 -3.84 -17.01 0.98
CA PRO A 72 -2.89 -17.86 0.27
C PRO A 72 -2.06 -17.05 -0.73
N ASP A 73 -0.77 -17.38 -0.84
CA ASP A 73 0.17 -16.88 -1.85
C ASP A 73 0.39 -15.34 -1.86
N VAL A 74 0.30 -14.68 -0.70
CA VAL A 74 0.60 -13.24 -0.57
C VAL A 74 2.09 -12.95 -0.35
N GLU A 75 2.84 -13.89 0.22
CA GLU A 75 4.25 -13.75 0.61
C GLU A 75 5.16 -13.17 -0.49
N PRO A 76 5.10 -13.64 -1.76
CA PRO A 76 5.97 -13.11 -2.81
C PRO A 76 5.78 -11.60 -3.07
N TRP A 77 4.57 -11.10 -2.80
CA TRP A 77 4.19 -9.71 -3.03
C TRP A 77 4.49 -8.82 -1.83
N ILE A 78 4.58 -9.39 -0.62
CA ILE A 78 5.07 -8.67 0.57
C ILE A 78 6.49 -8.16 0.31
N ALA A 79 7.37 -9.01 -0.22
CA ALA A 79 8.73 -8.61 -0.59
C ALA A 79 8.76 -7.44 -1.58
N VAL A 80 7.84 -7.43 -2.57
CA VAL A 80 7.70 -6.32 -3.53
C VAL A 80 7.28 -5.03 -2.85
N GLY A 81 6.31 -5.09 -1.93
CA GLY A 81 5.87 -3.95 -1.13
C GLY A 81 6.99 -3.36 -0.29
N ALA A 82 7.73 -4.22 0.41
CA ALA A 82 8.85 -3.84 1.25
C ALA A 82 9.98 -3.19 0.43
N ALA A 83 10.32 -3.74 -0.74
CA ALA A 83 11.31 -3.16 -1.65
C ALA A 83 10.91 -1.76 -2.11
N ARG A 84 9.63 -1.54 -2.45
CA ARG A 84 9.10 -0.20 -2.81
C ARG A 84 9.20 0.78 -1.64
N ARG A 85 8.95 0.32 -0.42
CA ARG A 85 9.05 1.17 0.78
C ARG A 85 10.49 1.59 1.05
N ALA A 86 11.45 0.68 0.88
CA ALA A 86 12.88 0.96 1.04
C ALA A 86 13.43 1.93 -0.02
N GLN A 87 12.84 1.96 -1.22
CA GLN A 87 13.19 2.93 -2.26
C GLN A 87 12.63 4.34 -2.01
N ALA A 88 11.64 4.47 -1.13
CA ALA A 88 10.93 5.73 -0.90
C ALA A 88 11.69 6.72 0.01
N ASP A 89 12.97 6.44 0.30
CA ASP A 89 13.88 7.46 0.82
C ASP A 89 14.21 8.41 -0.33
N HIS A 90 13.43 9.49 -0.42
CA HIS A 90 13.95 10.72 -1.02
C HIS A 90 15.14 11.15 -0.15
N GLU A 91 16.33 10.68 -0.47
CA GLU A 91 17.47 11.57 -0.29
C GLU A 91 17.10 12.81 -1.10
N ALA A 92 16.75 13.87 -0.37
CA ALA A 92 16.75 15.20 -0.91
C ALA A 92 18.15 15.36 -1.47
N SER A 93 18.29 15.22 -2.77
CA SER A 93 19.50 15.65 -3.46
C SER A 93 19.80 17.05 -2.91
N ASP A 94 20.99 17.22 -2.33
CA ASP A 94 21.50 18.50 -1.81
C ASP A 94 21.54 19.60 -2.90
N ALA A 95 21.01 19.37 -4.10
CA ALA A 95 20.80 20.32 -5.18
C ALA A 95 19.98 21.58 -4.79
N HIS A 96 19.38 21.65 -3.60
CA HIS A 96 18.74 22.86 -3.08
C HIS A 96 19.59 23.67 -2.09
N ALA A 97 20.80 23.22 -1.73
CA ALA A 97 21.66 23.94 -0.78
C ALA A 97 22.12 25.34 -1.26
N GLU A 98 21.96 25.67 -2.55
CA GLU A 98 22.34 26.99 -3.10
C GLU A 98 21.23 28.04 -3.08
N VAL A 99 19.99 27.71 -2.66
CA VAL A 99 18.91 28.71 -2.60
C VAL A 99 18.91 29.41 -1.22
N SER A 100 19.74 30.46 -1.10
CA SER A 100 19.70 31.39 0.03
C SER A 100 18.44 32.27 -0.07
N TRP A 101 17.46 32.01 0.79
CA TRP A 101 16.29 32.90 0.94
C TRP A 101 16.69 34.14 1.75
N PRO A 102 16.39 35.37 1.27
CA PRO A 102 16.73 36.58 2.01
C PRO A 102 15.91 36.66 3.31
N GLN A 103 16.62 36.72 4.45
CA GLN A 103 16.02 36.99 5.75
C GLN A 103 15.30 38.35 5.73
N ARG A 104 13.99 38.35 6.04
CA ARG A 104 13.27 39.59 6.32
C ARG A 104 13.88 40.20 7.57
N ARG A 105 14.49 41.38 7.43
CA ARG A 105 14.85 42.21 8.57
C ARG A 105 13.57 42.79 9.18
N ALA A 106 13.49 42.74 10.51
CA ALA A 106 12.49 43.41 11.32
C ALA A 106 12.71 44.92 11.33
#